data_AF-B9TDI3-F1
#
_entry.id   AF-B9TDI3-F1
#
_cell.length_a   1.000
_cell.length_b   1.000
_cell.length_c   1.000
_cell.angle_alpha   90.00
_cell.angle_beta   90.00
_cell.angle_gamma   90.00
#
_symmetry.space_group_name_H-M   'P 1'
#
loop_
_entity.id
_entity.type
_entity.pdbx_description
1 polymer ?
#
loop_
_entity_poly.entity_id
_entity_poly.type
_entity_poly.pdbx_seq_one_letter_code
_entity_poly.pdbx_strand_id
1 'polypeptide(L)'
;MRAGTTVIYESTVYPGVTEDICVPLLEQRDERTGESRLQHGTDFWVAYSPERINPGDRVHTLTSTTKIVSGDTPETLELVDSMYSKITTTYRAATIKVAEAAKVIENTQRDVNIALMNELSQIFSRLDIDTHDAIDAAASKWNFHRYVPGFVGGHCISVDPYYLTHRSAQ
;
A
#
# COMPACT_ATOMS: atom_id res chain seq x y z
N MET A 1 18.23 8.44 -17.35
CA MET A 1 17.38 9.42 -16.60
C MET A 1 18.08 10.78 -16.70
N ARG A 2 17.38 11.92 -16.60
CA ARG A 2 18.04 13.25 -16.65
C ARG A 2 18.06 13.91 -15.27
N ALA A 3 19.04 14.77 -15.01
CA ALA A 3 19.04 15.60 -13.81
C ALA A 3 17.76 16.46 -13.74
N GLY A 4 17.20 16.66 -12.55
CA GLY A 4 15.90 17.28 -12.33
C GLY A 4 14.72 16.30 -12.23
N THR A 5 14.95 14.98 -12.35
CA THR A 5 13.85 13.99 -12.38
C THR A 5 13.34 13.68 -10.97
N THR A 6 12.03 13.55 -10.80
CA THR A 6 11.40 12.90 -9.63
C THR A 6 10.82 11.56 -10.06
N VAL A 7 11.22 10.47 -9.41
CA VAL A 7 10.70 9.12 -9.66
C VAL A 7 9.64 8.78 -8.62
N ILE A 8 8.42 8.45 -9.06
CA ILE A 8 7.31 8.11 -8.17
C ILE A 8 7.04 6.61 -8.29
N TYR A 9 7.17 5.90 -7.17
CA TYR A 9 6.83 4.48 -7.09
C TYR A 9 5.38 4.31 -6.64
N GLU A 10 4.59 3.54 -7.40
CA GLU A 10 3.19 3.20 -7.06
C GLU A 10 2.99 1.71 -6.73
N SER A 11 3.99 0.87 -7.01
CA SER A 11 3.95 -0.56 -6.73
C SER A 11 3.90 -0.81 -5.22
N THR A 12 3.16 -1.84 -4.81
CA THR A 12 3.16 -2.24 -3.40
C THR A 12 4.48 -2.93 -3.07
N VAL A 13 5.11 -2.47 -1.99
CA VAL A 13 6.45 -2.90 -1.54
C VAL A 13 6.49 -2.93 -0.01
N TYR A 14 7.46 -3.62 0.58
CA TYR A 14 7.71 -3.50 2.02
C TYR A 14 8.31 -2.14 2.38
N PRO A 15 8.17 -1.70 3.65
CA PRO A 15 8.84 -0.51 4.14
C PRO A 15 10.37 -0.54 3.93
N GLY A 16 10.86 0.46 3.21
CA GLY A 16 12.26 0.68 2.87
C GLY A 16 12.65 0.29 1.45
N VAL A 17 11.79 -0.28 0.61
CA VAL A 17 12.21 -0.65 -0.76
C VAL A 17 12.61 0.57 -1.58
N THR A 18 11.82 1.65 -1.53
CA THR A 18 12.13 2.83 -2.33
C THR A 18 13.49 3.43 -1.96
N GLU A 19 13.81 3.56 -0.68
CA GLU A 19 15.05 4.19 -0.21
C GLU A 19 16.24 3.20 -0.20
N ASP A 20 16.06 1.99 0.32
CA ASP A 20 17.16 1.05 0.58
C ASP A 20 17.56 0.25 -0.68
N ILE A 21 16.68 0.16 -1.68
CA ILE A 21 16.89 -0.69 -2.87
C ILE A 21 16.78 0.12 -4.15
N CYS A 22 15.67 0.83 -4.35
CA CYS A 22 15.42 1.53 -5.60
C CYS A 22 16.38 2.70 -5.82
N VAL A 23 16.63 3.53 -4.80
CA VAL A 23 17.60 4.63 -4.90
C VAL A 23 18.99 4.12 -5.30
N PRO A 24 19.60 3.14 -4.59
CA PRO A 24 20.90 2.60 -4.99
C PRO A 24 20.94 2.05 -6.42
N LEU A 25 19.83 1.46 -6.91
CA LEU A 25 19.73 0.98 -8.29
C LEU A 25 19.64 2.14 -9.30
N LEU A 26 18.94 3.23 -8.98
CA LEU A 26 18.83 4.42 -9.82
C LEU A 26 20.15 5.21 -9.91
N GLU A 27 20.99 5.14 -8.87
CA GLU A 27 22.35 5.71 -8.87
C GLU A 27 23.38 4.86 -9.63
N GLN A 28 22.99 3.66 -10.09
CA GLN A 28 23.86 2.85 -10.94
C GLN A 28 24.01 3.49 -12.32
N ARG A 29 25.21 3.31 -12.89
CA ARG A 29 25.50 3.78 -14.24
C ARG A 29 24.67 2.99 -15.23
N ASP A 30 24.04 3.66 -16.19
CA ASP A 30 23.41 2.97 -17.32
C ASP A 30 24.50 2.40 -18.22
N GLU A 31 24.72 1.09 -18.13
CA GLU A 31 25.73 0.36 -18.91
C GLU A 31 25.43 0.35 -20.42
N ARG A 32 24.17 0.59 -20.83
CA ARG A 32 23.76 0.63 -22.24
C ARG A 32 23.96 2.00 -22.87
N THR A 33 23.72 3.09 -22.14
CA THR A 33 23.84 4.46 -22.67
C THR A 33 25.17 5.11 -22.31
N GLY A 34 25.88 4.60 -21.31
CA GLY A 34 27.15 5.14 -20.85
C GLY A 34 27.05 6.48 -20.12
N GLU A 35 25.83 6.98 -19.86
CA GLU A 35 25.56 8.23 -19.15
C GLU A 35 26.18 8.24 -17.75
N SER A 36 26.53 9.42 -17.23
CA SER A 36 27.07 9.59 -15.88
C SER A 36 26.04 9.19 -14.82
N ARG A 37 26.53 8.70 -13.68
CA ARG A 37 25.67 8.42 -12.52
C ARG A 37 24.98 9.71 -12.08
N LEU A 38 23.68 9.64 -11.89
CA LEU A 38 22.92 10.68 -11.20
C LEU A 38 22.97 10.38 -9.70
N GLN A 39 23.07 11.41 -8.88
CA GLN A 39 23.09 11.30 -7.42
C GLN A 39 21.73 11.66 -6.81
N HIS A 40 21.24 10.82 -5.91
CA HIS A 40 20.01 11.10 -5.16
C HIS A 40 20.16 12.36 -4.29
N GLY A 41 19.11 13.16 -4.22
CA GLY A 41 19.08 14.42 -3.47
C GLY A 41 19.83 15.58 -4.12
N THR A 42 20.53 15.35 -5.24
CA THR A 42 21.21 16.41 -6.03
C THR A 42 20.67 16.45 -7.46
N ASP A 43 20.71 15.31 -8.15
CA ASP A 43 20.31 15.21 -9.55
C ASP A 43 18.90 14.65 -9.72
N PHE A 44 18.42 13.86 -8.75
CA PHE A 44 17.06 13.32 -8.79
C PHE A 44 16.49 13.11 -7.39
N TRP A 45 15.17 12.99 -7.34
CA TRP A 45 14.39 12.76 -6.14
C TRP A 45 13.47 11.56 -6.30
N VAL A 46 13.03 11.01 -5.18
CA VAL A 46 12.09 9.89 -5.15
C VAL A 46 10.87 10.19 -4.30
N ALA A 47 9.77 9.56 -4.66
CA ALA A 47 8.49 9.67 -4.00
C ALA A 47 7.76 8.33 -4.05
N TYR A 48 6.77 8.18 -3.19
CA TYR A 48 5.94 6.98 -3.13
C TYR A 48 4.46 7.34 -3.00
N SER A 49 3.63 6.68 -3.81
CA SER A 49 2.19 6.89 -3.85
C SER A 49 1.46 5.60 -4.23
N PRO A 50 1.09 4.75 -3.26
CA PRO A 50 0.59 3.41 -3.55
C PRO A 50 -0.75 3.44 -4.28
N GLU A 51 -0.97 2.45 -5.16
CA GLU A 51 -2.28 2.22 -5.78
C GLU A 51 -3.29 1.71 -4.74
N ARG A 52 -4.52 2.24 -4.77
CA ARG A 52 -5.59 1.96 -3.80
C ARG A 52 -6.93 1.65 -4.47
N ILE A 53 -7.00 1.62 -5.80
CA ILE A 53 -8.24 1.32 -6.54
C ILE A 53 -8.45 -0.18 -6.70
N ASN A 54 -9.71 -0.61 -6.55
CA ASN A 54 -10.14 -1.97 -6.87
C ASN A 54 -10.69 -2.00 -8.31
N PRO A 55 -10.22 -2.92 -9.18
CA PRO A 55 -10.79 -3.08 -10.51
C PRO A 55 -12.29 -3.37 -10.45
N GLY A 56 -13.08 -2.60 -11.18
CA GLY A 56 -14.54 -2.78 -11.27
C GLY A 56 -15.35 -2.12 -10.14
N ASP A 57 -14.70 -1.49 -9.15
CA ASP A 57 -15.40 -0.69 -8.13
C ASP A 57 -15.92 0.61 -8.75
N ARG A 58 -17.24 0.83 -8.66
CA ARG A 58 -17.93 2.01 -9.19
C ARG A 58 -18.10 3.13 -8.17
N VAL A 59 -17.85 2.84 -6.90
CA VAL A 59 -18.02 3.78 -5.78
C VAL A 59 -16.66 4.36 -5.39
N HIS A 60 -15.65 3.50 -5.24
CA HIS A 60 -14.28 3.88 -4.89
C HIS A 60 -13.42 3.92 -6.15
N THR A 61 -13.60 4.99 -6.93
CA THR A 61 -12.88 5.23 -8.18
C THR A 61 -11.60 6.03 -7.93
N LEU A 62 -10.79 6.19 -8.98
CA LEU A 62 -9.56 7.00 -8.95
C LEU A 62 -9.80 8.42 -8.41
N THR A 63 -10.95 9.02 -8.73
CA THR A 63 -11.24 10.42 -8.33
C THR A 63 -11.87 10.51 -6.95
N SER A 64 -12.54 9.47 -6.45
CA SER A 64 -13.19 9.48 -5.13
C SER A 64 -12.34 8.91 -4.00
N THR A 65 -11.27 8.16 -4.31
CA THR A 65 -10.41 7.52 -3.31
C THR A 65 -9.23 8.41 -2.97
N THR A 66 -9.09 8.77 -1.69
CA THR A 66 -7.94 9.55 -1.23
C THR A 66 -6.63 8.83 -1.55
N LYS A 67 -5.67 9.49 -2.19
CA LYS A 67 -4.35 8.90 -2.49
C LYS A 67 -3.35 9.26 -1.41
N ILE A 68 -2.54 8.30 -0.96
CA ILE A 68 -1.42 8.59 -0.05
C ILE A 68 -0.26 9.09 -0.91
N VAL A 69 0.36 10.20 -0.52
CA VAL A 69 1.55 10.75 -1.19
C VAL A 69 2.67 10.96 -0.18
N SER A 70 3.90 10.73 -0.61
CA SER A 70 5.12 10.95 0.19
C SER A 70 6.28 11.32 -0.74
N GLY A 71 7.20 12.13 -0.23
CA GLY A 71 8.44 12.50 -0.90
C GLY A 71 9.62 12.31 0.03
N ASP A 72 10.81 12.16 -0.54
CA ASP A 72 12.09 12.14 0.18
C ASP A 72 12.44 13.49 0.83
N THR A 73 11.92 14.59 0.27
CA THR A 73 12.05 15.96 0.78
C THR A 73 10.68 16.65 0.85
N PRO A 74 10.53 17.73 1.66
CA PRO A 74 9.32 18.55 1.68
C PRO A 74 8.94 19.11 0.31
N GLU A 75 9.93 19.49 -0.51
CA GLU A 75 9.76 20.01 -1.85
C GLU A 75 9.23 18.93 -2.81
N THR A 76 9.80 17.72 -2.74
CA THR A 76 9.31 16.56 -3.51
C THR A 76 7.88 16.22 -3.11
N LEU A 77 7.57 16.22 -1.80
CA LEU A 77 6.22 15.99 -1.30
C LEU A 77 5.23 17.03 -1.85
N GLU A 78 5.57 18.32 -1.81
CA GLU A 78 4.73 19.39 -2.36
C GLU A 78 4.49 19.22 -3.86
N LEU A 79 5.54 18.90 -4.62
CA LEU A 79 5.45 18.64 -6.05
C LEU A 79 4.47 17.50 -6.34
N VAL A 80 4.65 16.36 -5.68
CA VAL A 80 3.83 15.15 -5.87
C VAL A 80 2.39 15.38 -5.43
N ASP A 81 2.19 16.05 -4.29
CA ASP A 81 0.89 16.41 -3.75
C ASP A 81 0.12 17.31 -4.72
N SER A 82 0.75 18.37 -5.23
CA SER A 82 0.15 19.29 -6.21
C SER A 82 -0.23 18.60 -7.52
N MET A 83 0.51 17.55 -7.90
CA MET A 83 0.23 16.77 -9.11
C MET A 83 -1.00 15.88 -8.92
N TYR A 84 -1.02 15.03 -7.87
CA TYR A 84 -2.14 14.12 -7.63
C TYR A 84 -3.42 14.83 -7.17
N SER A 85 -3.29 15.99 -6.51
CA SER A 85 -4.43 16.82 -6.09
C SER A 85 -5.29 17.32 -7.27
N LYS A 86 -4.77 17.27 -8.50
CA LYS A 86 -5.55 17.57 -9.72
C LYS A 86 -6.54 16.47 -10.08
N ILE A 87 -6.36 15.27 -9.52
CA ILE A 87 -7.13 14.06 -9.85
C ILE A 87 -8.05 13.67 -8.69
N THR A 88 -7.54 13.72 -7.45
CA THR A 88 -8.28 13.30 -6.25
C THR A 88 -7.74 13.99 -4.99
N THR A 89 -8.39 13.78 -3.85
CA THR A 89 -7.89 14.22 -2.54
C THR A 89 -6.64 13.44 -2.17
N THR A 90 -5.66 14.11 -1.60
CA THR A 90 -4.40 13.50 -1.16
C THR A 90 -4.28 13.46 0.36
N TYR A 91 -3.52 12.49 0.86
CA TYR A 91 -3.05 12.41 2.24
C TYR A 91 -1.53 12.39 2.24
N ARG A 92 -0.92 13.40 2.87
CA ARG A 92 0.55 13.55 2.95
C ARG A 92 1.10 12.71 4.09
N ALA A 93 1.76 11.61 3.75
CA ALA A 93 2.45 10.77 4.73
C ALA A 93 3.76 11.44 5.17
N ALA A 94 4.16 11.20 6.42
CA ALA A 94 5.33 11.84 7.02
C ALA A 94 6.66 11.46 6.34
N THR A 95 6.77 10.22 5.83
CA THR A 95 7.93 9.71 5.10
C THR A 95 7.49 8.68 4.05
N ILE A 96 8.36 8.37 3.10
CA ILE A 96 8.15 7.29 2.13
C ILE A 96 7.90 5.96 2.85
N LYS A 97 8.73 5.64 3.85
CA LYS A 97 8.60 4.43 4.65
C LYS A 97 7.25 4.29 5.36
N VAL A 98 6.68 5.41 5.84
CA VAL A 98 5.34 5.44 6.42
C VAL A 98 4.27 5.17 5.36
N ALA A 99 4.41 5.72 4.15
CA ALA A 99 3.47 5.47 3.06
C ALA A 99 3.51 4.01 2.56
N GLU A 100 4.70 3.42 2.45
CA GLU A 100 4.88 1.99 2.16
C GLU A 100 4.22 1.13 3.25
N ALA A 101 4.48 1.44 4.53
CA ALA A 101 3.89 0.70 5.66
C ALA A 101 2.36 0.81 5.71
N ALA A 102 1.79 1.99 5.44
CA ALA A 102 0.35 2.18 5.40
C ALA A 102 -0.32 1.22 4.42
N LYS A 103 0.26 1.05 3.22
CA LYS A 103 -0.28 0.15 2.21
C LYS A 103 -0.28 -1.31 2.67
N VAL A 104 0.80 -1.72 3.33
CA VAL A 104 0.93 -3.08 3.86
C VAL A 104 -0.07 -3.34 5.00
N ILE A 105 -0.31 -2.35 5.87
CA ILE A 105 -1.32 -2.44 6.94
C ILE A 105 -2.73 -2.66 6.36
N GLU A 106 -3.11 -1.92 5.32
CA GLU A 106 -4.43 -2.04 4.66
C GLU A 106 -4.73 -3.49 4.24
N ASN A 107 -3.77 -4.11 3.56
CA ASN A 107 -3.94 -5.45 3.01
C ASN A 107 -3.79 -6.52 4.11
N THR A 108 -2.87 -6.34 5.05
CA THR A 108 -2.68 -7.27 6.18
C THR A 108 -3.91 -7.32 7.08
N GLN A 109 -4.50 -6.16 7.41
CA GLN A 109 -5.71 -6.11 8.22
C GLN A 109 -6.85 -6.86 7.53
N ARG A 110 -7.03 -6.68 6.22
CA ARG A 110 -8.08 -7.36 5.47
C ARG A 110 -7.87 -8.87 5.45
N ASP A 111 -6.65 -9.33 5.17
CA ASP A 111 -6.31 -10.75 5.07
C ASP A 111 -6.56 -11.48 6.39
N VAL A 112 -5.96 -11.00 7.48
CA VAL A 112 -6.06 -11.62 8.81
C VAL A 112 -7.51 -11.68 9.29
N ASN A 113 -8.29 -10.62 9.07
CA ASN A 113 -9.68 -10.64 9.49
C ASN A 113 -10.56 -11.58 8.64
N ILE A 114 -10.33 -11.68 7.33
CA ILE A 114 -11.06 -12.67 6.51
C ILE A 114 -10.68 -14.10 6.93
N ALA A 115 -9.39 -14.36 7.19
CA ALA A 115 -8.94 -15.65 7.71
C ALA A 115 -9.61 -16.00 9.04
N LEU A 116 -9.69 -15.05 9.97
CA LEU A 116 -10.42 -15.22 11.24
C LEU A 116 -11.90 -15.56 11.00
N MET A 117 -12.58 -14.85 10.09
CA MET A 117 -13.99 -15.14 9.79
C MET A 117 -14.18 -16.52 9.15
N ASN A 118 -13.25 -16.95 8.30
CA ASN A 118 -13.26 -18.30 7.72
C ASN A 118 -13.09 -19.40 8.78
N GLU A 119 -12.20 -19.20 9.76
CA GLU A 119 -12.01 -20.12 10.88
C GLU A 119 -13.24 -20.17 11.80
N LEU A 120 -13.82 -19.01 12.13
CA LEU A 120 -15.06 -18.94 12.91
C LEU A 120 -16.22 -19.63 12.20
N SER A 121 -16.33 -19.47 10.88
CA SER A 121 -17.37 -20.15 10.08
C SER A 121 -17.28 -21.67 10.19
N GLN A 122 -16.07 -22.23 10.12
CA GLN A 122 -15.85 -23.67 10.32
C GLN A 122 -16.21 -24.14 11.73
N ILE A 123 -15.91 -23.33 12.75
CA ILE A 123 -16.26 -23.64 14.14
C ILE A 123 -17.78 -23.60 14.35
N PHE A 124 -18.44 -22.53 13.91
CA PHE A 124 -19.88 -22.34 14.04
C PHE A 124 -20.68 -23.41 13.29
N SER A 125 -20.20 -23.83 12.11
CA SER A 125 -20.80 -24.96 11.39
C SER A 125 -20.80 -26.27 12.21
N ARG A 126 -19.77 -26.53 13.02
CA ARG A 126 -19.73 -27.71 13.93
C ARG A 126 -20.61 -27.56 15.16
N LEU A 127 -20.99 -26.33 15.51
CA LEU A 127 -21.85 -25.99 16.64
C LEU A 127 -23.31 -25.76 16.23
N ASP A 128 -23.66 -25.97 14.96
CA ASP A 128 -24.98 -25.68 14.39
C ASP A 128 -25.40 -24.20 14.57
N ILE A 129 -24.45 -23.28 14.42
CA ILE A 129 -24.64 -21.83 14.48
C ILE A 129 -24.49 -21.25 13.07
N ASP A 130 -25.47 -20.46 12.62
CA ASP A 130 -25.34 -19.68 11.40
C ASP A 130 -24.33 -18.54 11.59
N THR A 131 -23.33 -18.49 10.72
CA THR A 131 -22.24 -17.53 10.83
C THR A 131 -22.70 -16.09 10.53
N HIS A 132 -23.66 -15.90 9.63
CA HIS A 132 -24.19 -14.58 9.32
C HIS A 132 -25.05 -14.05 10.47
N ASP A 133 -25.88 -14.89 11.08
CA ASP A 133 -26.66 -14.51 12.27
C ASP A 133 -25.75 -14.09 13.43
N ALA A 134 -24.68 -14.84 13.67
CA ALA A 134 -23.68 -14.51 14.70
C ALA A 134 -22.97 -13.18 14.41
N ILE A 135 -22.61 -12.92 13.15
CA ILE A 135 -21.99 -11.65 12.71
C ILE A 135 -22.97 -10.49 12.87
N ASP A 136 -24.24 -10.66 12.49
CA ASP A 136 -25.27 -9.61 12.63
C ASP A 136 -25.53 -9.27 14.09
N ALA A 137 -25.56 -10.26 14.98
CA ALA A 137 -25.61 -10.05 16.41
C ALA A 137 -24.39 -9.28 16.93
N ALA A 138 -23.17 -9.65 16.53
CA ALA A 138 -21.93 -8.96 16.92
C ALA A 138 -21.87 -7.52 16.39
N ALA A 139 -22.38 -7.28 15.18
CA ALA A 139 -22.41 -5.97 14.53
C ALA A 139 -23.34 -4.96 15.22
N SER A 140 -24.18 -5.39 16.17
CA SER A 140 -24.93 -4.47 17.04
C SER A 140 -24.02 -3.62 17.95
N LYS A 141 -22.78 -4.06 18.18
CA LYS A 141 -21.80 -3.32 18.98
C LYS A 141 -21.15 -2.20 18.15
N TRP A 142 -21.21 -0.97 18.65
CA TRP A 142 -20.79 0.26 17.96
C TRP A 142 -19.36 0.28 17.39
N ASN A 143 -18.43 -0.50 17.95
CA ASN A 143 -17.03 -0.58 17.51
C ASN A 143 -16.67 -1.92 16.85
N PHE A 144 -17.66 -2.72 16.47
CA PHE A 144 -17.44 -3.94 15.73
C PHE A 144 -17.09 -3.62 14.27
N HIS A 145 -15.91 -4.07 13.83
CA HIS A 145 -15.51 -3.96 12.44
C HIS A 145 -16.04 -5.18 11.69
N ARG A 146 -16.99 -4.95 10.77
CA ARG A 146 -17.68 -6.02 10.06
C ARG A 146 -16.78 -6.62 8.98
N TYR A 147 -16.39 -7.87 9.17
CA TYR A 147 -15.80 -8.73 8.15
C TYR A 147 -16.70 -9.95 7.95
N VAL A 148 -16.62 -10.58 6.78
CA VAL A 148 -17.40 -11.79 6.46
C VAL A 148 -16.46 -12.87 5.93
N PRO A 149 -16.80 -14.17 6.11
CA PRO A 149 -16.07 -15.26 5.48
C PRO A 149 -16.06 -15.08 3.97
N GLY A 150 -14.98 -15.51 3.33
CA GLY A 150 -14.82 -15.37 1.89
C GLY A 150 -13.48 -15.86 1.39
N PHE A 151 -13.38 -15.97 0.07
CA PHE A 151 -12.12 -16.31 -0.59
C PHE A 151 -11.19 -15.10 -0.61
N VAL A 152 -9.93 -15.36 -0.27
CA VAL A 152 -8.84 -14.41 -0.48
C VAL A 152 -8.11 -14.80 -1.76
N GLY A 153 -8.08 -13.90 -2.74
CA GLY A 153 -7.41 -14.08 -4.03
C GLY A 153 -6.87 -12.75 -4.57
N GLY A 154 -6.29 -12.80 -5.78
CA GLY A 154 -5.59 -11.66 -6.38
C GLY A 154 -4.12 -11.58 -5.97
N HIS A 155 -3.38 -10.59 -6.50
CA HIS A 155 -1.93 -10.50 -6.32
C HIS A 155 -1.51 -9.88 -4.97
N CYS A 156 -2.36 -9.05 -4.35
CA CYS A 156 -1.94 -8.20 -3.23
C CYS A 156 -2.24 -8.84 -1.86
N ILE A 157 -3.46 -9.32 -1.63
CA ILE A 157 -3.91 -9.70 -0.28
C ILE A 157 -3.16 -10.93 0.25
N SER A 158 -2.83 -11.87 -0.62
CA SER A 158 -2.17 -13.14 -0.27
C SER A 158 -0.64 -13.04 -0.20
N VAL A 159 -0.03 -11.94 -0.64
CA VAL A 159 1.44 -11.77 -0.73
C VAL A 159 1.94 -10.66 0.19
N ASP A 160 1.20 -9.56 0.31
CA ASP A 160 1.65 -8.39 1.06
C ASP A 160 1.91 -8.64 2.56
N PRO A 161 1.16 -9.51 3.27
CA PRO A 161 1.48 -9.86 4.65
C PRO A 161 2.86 -10.51 4.80
N TYR A 162 3.34 -11.24 3.79
CA TYR A 162 4.64 -11.90 3.82
C TYR A 162 5.80 -10.91 3.68
N TYR A 163 5.57 -9.75 3.03
CA TYR A 163 6.58 -8.70 2.93
C TYR A 163 7.04 -8.18 4.30
N LEU A 164 6.13 -8.10 5.29
CA LEU A 164 6.50 -7.76 6.67
C LEU A 164 7.36 -8.85 7.30
N THR A 165 6.96 -10.11 7.14
CA THR A 165 7.69 -11.24 7.73
C THR A 165 9.09 -11.41 7.14
N HIS A 166 9.27 -11.11 5.85
CA HIS A 166 10.58 -11.13 5.21
C HIS A 166 11.51 -10.05 5.75
N ARG A 167 10.97 -8.83 5.97
CA ARG A 167 11.77 -7.71 6.48
C ARG A 167 12.08 -7.79 7.97
N SER A 168 11.19 -8.33 8.78
CA SER A 168 11.48 -8.52 10.20
C SER A 168 12.46 -9.65 10.48
N ALA A 169 12.68 -10.55 9.50
CA ALA A 169 13.60 -11.67 9.61
C ALA A 169 15.03 -11.38 9.09
N GLN A 170 15.30 -10.17 8.58
CA GLN A 170 16.62 -9.68 8.17
C GLN A 170 17.16 -8.66 9.17
#